data_AF-A0A3A4QHD1-F1
#
_entry.id   AF-A0A3A4QHD1-F1
#
_cell.length_a   1.000
_cell.length_b   1.000
_cell.length_c   1.000
_cell.angle_alpha   90.00
_cell.angle_beta   90.00
_cell.angle_gamma   90.00
#
_symmetry.space_group_name_H-M   'P 1'
#
loop_
_entity.id
_entity.type
_entity.pdbx_description
1 polymer ?
#
loop_
_entity_poly.entity_id
_entity_poly.type
_entity_poly.pdbx_seq_one_letter_code
_entity_poly.pdbx_strand_id
1 'polypeptide(L)'
;MKSLFSDRKVYAVDLDGTLAKYGGWMGIEHIGAPVPGMLRRVKAWLKHGHEVVIFTARADNPDAVPFVKDWLSKQGIGHLEVTNEKSMRFDEIWDDRCVQVKTNTGVPVR
;
A
#
# COMPACT_ATOMS: atom_id res chain seq x y z
N MET A 1 10.08 33.03 3.39
CA MET A 1 8.75 32.42 3.30
C MET A 1 8.94 30.91 3.15
N LYS A 2 8.56 30.10 4.14
CA LYS A 2 8.50 28.65 3.95
C LYS A 2 7.37 28.37 2.97
N SER A 3 7.68 27.57 1.95
CA SER A 3 6.75 27.25 0.87
C SER A 3 5.42 26.70 1.42
N LEU A 4 4.31 27.12 0.81
CA LEU A 4 2.94 26.68 1.10
C LEU A 4 2.60 25.32 0.45
N PHE A 5 3.60 24.63 -0.13
CA PHE A 5 3.41 23.23 -0.53
C PHE A 5 3.41 22.37 0.73
N SER A 6 2.27 21.74 1.01
CA SER A 6 2.13 20.74 2.06
C SER A 6 3.16 19.64 1.84
N ASP A 7 3.97 19.29 2.85
CA ASP A 7 4.87 18.11 2.86
C ASP A 7 4.08 16.76 2.80
N ARG A 8 2.81 16.81 2.37
CA ARG A 8 1.92 15.67 2.25
C ARG A 8 2.32 14.83 1.04
N LYS A 9 2.85 13.64 1.32
CA LYS A 9 3.04 12.57 0.35
C LYS A 9 1.83 11.64 0.24
N VAL A 10 1.76 10.92 -0.88
CA VAL A 10 0.87 9.78 -1.10
C VAL A 10 1.70 8.50 -1.22
N TYR A 11 1.46 7.56 -0.31
CA TYR A 11 2.13 6.25 -0.29
C TYR A 11 1.21 5.18 -0.88
N ALA A 12 1.65 4.52 -1.94
CA ALA A 12 1.01 3.31 -2.46
C ALA A 12 1.60 2.09 -1.73
N VAL A 13 0.77 1.29 -1.10
CA VAL A 13 1.19 0.19 -0.23
C VAL A 13 0.58 -1.11 -0.72
N ASP A 14 1.44 -2.06 -1.08
CA ASP A 14 1.01 -3.43 -1.36
C ASP A 14 0.41 -4.12 -0.12
N LEU A 15 -0.45 -5.10 -0.38
CA LEU A 15 -1.10 -5.90 0.66
C LEU A 15 -0.32 -7.18 0.96
N ASP A 16 -0.23 -8.12 0.03
CA ASP A 16 0.19 -9.50 0.30
C ASP A 16 1.72 -9.68 0.28
N GLY A 17 2.30 -9.79 1.46
CA GLY A 17 3.76 -9.84 1.66
C GLY A 17 4.29 -8.53 2.23
N THR A 18 3.52 -7.45 2.08
CA THR A 18 3.87 -6.10 2.51
C THR A 18 3.12 -5.67 3.77
N LEU A 19 1.81 -5.40 3.67
CA LEU A 19 0.98 -4.96 4.80
C LEU A 19 0.37 -6.14 5.57
N ALA A 20 0.09 -7.24 4.87
CA ALA A 20 -0.42 -8.50 5.40
C ALA A 20 0.60 -9.62 5.12
N LYS A 21 0.75 -10.55 6.07
CA LYS A 21 1.60 -11.73 5.88
C LYS A 21 1.06 -12.57 4.72
N TYR A 22 1.95 -13.02 3.85
CA TYR A 22 1.61 -13.89 2.74
C TYR A 22 2.34 -15.23 2.87
N GLY A 23 1.57 -16.32 2.84
CA GLY A 23 2.07 -17.69 2.91
C GLY A 23 1.67 -18.55 1.71
N GLY A 24 1.20 -17.91 0.62
CA GLY A 24 0.59 -18.56 -0.53
C GLY A 24 -0.88 -18.17 -0.72
N TRP A 25 -1.39 -18.41 -1.93
CA TRP A 25 -2.78 -18.13 -2.28
C TRP A 25 -3.72 -19.17 -1.68
N MET A 26 -4.77 -18.71 -0.98
CA MET A 26 -5.77 -19.56 -0.34
C MET A 26 -7.22 -19.13 -0.62
N GLY A 27 -7.44 -18.22 -1.57
CA GLY A 27 -8.76 -17.65 -1.87
C GLY A 27 -8.81 -16.12 -1.75
N ILE A 28 -9.81 -15.51 -2.38
CA ILE A 28 -9.99 -14.05 -2.39
C ILE A 28 -10.35 -13.52 -0.99
N GLU A 29 -11.03 -14.35 -0.20
CA GLU A 29 -11.49 -14.10 1.16
C GLU A 29 -10.37 -14.21 2.21
N HIS A 30 -9.28 -14.91 1.88
CA HIS A 30 -8.19 -15.11 2.80
C HIS A 30 -7.12 -14.02 2.66
N ILE A 31 -6.94 -13.25 3.73
CA ILE A 31 -5.83 -12.29 3.89
C ILE A 31 -5.15 -12.58 5.23
N GLY A 32 -3.82 -12.70 5.23
CA GLY A 32 -3.05 -13.07 6.42
C GLY A 32 -3.06 -12.02 7.54
N ALA A 33 -2.42 -12.37 8.65
CA ALA A 33 -2.25 -11.45 9.79
C ALA A 33 -1.45 -10.19 9.37
N PRO A 34 -1.69 -9.02 10.00
CA PRO A 34 -0.93 -7.81 9.67
C PRO A 34 0.56 -8.00 9.92
N VAL A 35 1.39 -7.38 9.07
CA VAL A 35 2.83 -7.21 9.31
C VAL A 35 2.99 -6.03 10.28
N PRO A 36 3.40 -6.24 11.55
CA PRO A 36 3.32 -5.19 12.58
C PRO A 36 4.16 -3.95 12.26
N GLY A 37 5.32 -4.14 11.62
CA GLY A 37 6.19 -3.05 11.19
C GLY A 37 5.51 -2.16 10.15
N MET A 38 4.92 -2.76 9.11
CA MET A 38 4.27 -2.03 8.03
C MET A 38 2.98 -1.37 8.49
N LEU A 39 2.15 -2.05 9.30
CA LEU A 39 0.92 -1.46 9.83
C LEU A 39 1.21 -0.23 10.72
N ARG A 40 2.27 -0.31 11.55
CA ARG A 40 2.71 0.83 12.37
C ARG A 40 3.15 2.00 11.50
N ARG A 41 3.88 1.73 10.41
CA ARG A 41 4.33 2.73 9.44
C ARG A 41 3.15 3.41 8.75
N VAL A 42 2.19 2.64 8.23
CA VAL A 42 0.94 3.17 7.62
C VAL A 42 0.20 4.09 8.59
N LYS A 43 -0.04 3.62 9.83
CA LYS A 43 -0.72 4.44 10.86
C LYS A 43 0.05 5.71 11.22
N ALA A 44 1.37 5.64 11.25
CA ALA A 44 2.20 6.83 11.48
C ALA A 44 2.05 7.83 10.33
N TRP A 45 2.07 7.41 9.07
CA TRP A 45 1.85 8.31 7.93
C TRP A 45 0.50 9.01 7.99
N LEU A 46 -0.57 8.25 8.23
CA LEU A 46 -1.92 8.79 8.38
C LEU A 46 -2.00 9.81 9.53
N LYS A 47 -1.37 9.51 10.68
CA LYS A 47 -1.30 10.44 11.82
C LYS A 47 -0.60 11.76 11.47
N HIS A 48 0.37 11.75 10.56
CA HIS A 48 1.09 12.94 10.11
C HIS A 48 0.41 13.65 8.92
N GLY A 49 -0.80 13.25 8.54
CA GLY A 49 -1.58 13.90 7.49
C GLY A 49 -1.19 13.50 6.07
N HIS A 50 -0.38 12.44 5.93
CA HIS A 50 -0.10 11.83 4.63
C HIS A 50 -1.26 10.96 4.17
N GLU A 51 -1.30 10.70 2.86
CA GLU A 51 -2.27 9.80 2.24
C GLU A 51 -1.66 8.41 2.06
N VAL A 52 -2.48 7.38 2.25
CA VAL A 52 -2.09 5.99 1.99
C VAL A 52 -3.16 5.36 1.11
N VAL A 53 -2.72 4.71 0.04
CA VAL A 53 -3.57 3.97 -0.90
C VAL A 53 -3.09 2.53 -0.89
N ILE A 54 -4.02 1.58 -0.73
CA ILE A 54 -3.70 0.17 -0.85
C ILE A 54 -3.62 -0.15 -2.34
N PHE A 55 -2.41 -0.46 -2.80
CA PHE A 55 -2.09 -0.73 -4.19
C PHE A 55 -1.79 -2.21 -4.36
N THR A 56 -2.79 -3.01 -4.74
CA THR A 56 -2.71 -4.47 -4.67
C THR A 56 -3.28 -5.13 -5.92
N ALA A 57 -2.61 -6.21 -6.36
CA ALA A 57 -3.11 -7.05 -7.44
C ALA A 57 -4.48 -7.68 -7.14
N ARG A 58 -4.89 -7.82 -5.87
CA ARG A 58 -6.23 -8.31 -5.54
C ARG A 58 -7.33 -7.47 -6.15
N ALA A 59 -7.12 -6.16 -6.32
CA ALA A 59 -8.12 -5.27 -6.91
C ALA A 59 -8.35 -5.48 -8.41
N ASP A 60 -7.52 -6.30 -9.06
CA ASP A 60 -7.79 -6.79 -10.43
C ASP A 60 -9.06 -7.65 -10.51
N ASN A 61 -9.43 -8.29 -9.40
CA ASN A 61 -10.74 -8.90 -9.23
C ASN A 61 -11.62 -8.00 -8.34
N PRO A 62 -12.66 -7.34 -8.90
CA PRO A 62 -13.57 -6.51 -8.13
C PRO A 62 -14.22 -7.25 -6.93
N ASP A 63 -14.45 -8.56 -7.03
CA ASP A 63 -15.04 -9.37 -5.95
C ASP A 63 -14.10 -9.54 -4.75
N ALA A 64 -12.79 -9.31 -4.93
CA ALA A 64 -11.83 -9.37 -3.84
C ALA A 64 -11.76 -8.05 -3.03
N VAL A 65 -12.16 -6.92 -3.62
CA VAL A 65 -12.07 -5.58 -2.99
C VAL A 65 -12.83 -5.50 -1.66
N PRO A 66 -14.06 -6.03 -1.53
CA PRO A 66 -14.77 -6.06 -0.24
C PRO A 66 -13.99 -6.76 0.87
N PHE A 67 -13.34 -7.90 0.58
CA PHE A 67 -12.54 -8.62 1.58
C PHE A 67 -11.30 -7.82 2.02
N VAL A 68 -10.67 -7.10 1.09
CA VAL A 68 -9.58 -6.18 1.43
C VAL A 68 -10.08 -5.06 2.34
N LYS A 69 -11.21 -4.43 2.00
CA LYS A 69 -11.82 -3.35 2.81
C LYS A 69 -12.21 -3.82 4.21
N ASP A 70 -12.79 -5.01 4.33
CA ASP A 70 -13.13 -5.62 5.61
C ASP A 70 -11.88 -5.89 6.45
N TRP A 71 -10.82 -6.41 5.82
CA TRP A 71 -9.55 -6.64 6.50
C TRP A 71 -8.93 -5.33 7.00
N LEU A 72 -8.91 -4.27 6.17
CA LEU A 72 -8.42 -2.95 6.55
C LEU A 72 -9.23 -2.34 7.71
N SER A 73 -10.55 -2.54 7.70
CA SER A 73 -11.44 -2.09 8.77
C SER A 73 -11.09 -2.74 10.10
N LYS A 74 -10.80 -4.06 10.11
CA LYS A 74 -10.31 -4.79 11.30
C LYS A 74 -8.97 -4.25 11.81
N GLN A 75 -8.16 -3.62 10.95
CA GLN A 75 -6.91 -2.98 11.35
C GLN A 75 -7.06 -1.51 11.79
N GLY A 76 -8.28 -0.95 11.73
CA GLY A 76 -8.57 0.45 12.05
C GLY A 76 -8.19 1.44 10.94
N ILE A 77 -8.06 0.97 9.70
CA ILE A 77 -7.71 1.77 8.51
C ILE A 77 -8.66 1.48 7.34
N GLY A 78 -9.93 1.15 7.63
CA GLY A 78 -10.92 0.78 6.60
C GLY A 78 -11.27 1.86 5.58
N HIS A 79 -10.94 3.12 5.87
CA HIS A 79 -11.22 4.26 5.00
C HIS A 79 -10.24 4.39 3.81
N LEU A 80 -9.12 3.65 3.80
CA LEU A 80 -8.11 3.77 2.75
C LEU A 80 -8.64 3.28 1.40
N GLU A 81 -8.34 3.99 0.33
CA GLU A 81 -8.60 3.56 -1.05
C GLU A 81 -7.89 2.23 -1.36
N VAL A 82 -8.50 1.41 -2.22
CA VAL A 82 -7.95 0.14 -2.71
C VAL A 82 -7.98 0.20 -4.25
N THR A 83 -6.86 -0.04 -4.91
CA THR A 83 -6.75 -0.02 -6.38
C THR A 83 -5.62 -0.93 -6.88
N ASN A 84 -5.70 -1.39 -8.12
CA ASN A 84 -4.62 -2.02 -8.87
C ASN A 84 -4.07 -1.09 -9.98
N GLU A 85 -4.58 0.14 -10.08
CA GLU A 85 -4.17 1.10 -11.11
C GLU A 85 -3.04 2.00 -10.63
N LYS A 86 -1.99 2.11 -11.45
CA LYS A 86 -0.88 3.04 -11.18
C LYS A 86 -1.35 4.48 -11.35
N SER A 87 -0.96 5.34 -10.40
CA SER A 87 -1.33 6.76 -10.43
C SER A 87 -0.12 7.67 -10.40
N MET A 88 -0.20 8.80 -11.10
CA MET A 88 0.80 9.88 -11.06
C MET A 88 0.89 10.56 -9.70
N ARG A 89 -0.09 10.35 -8.80
CA ARG A 89 -0.09 10.93 -7.46
C ARG A 89 0.82 10.21 -6.47
N PHE A 90 1.25 8.98 -6.78
CA PHE A 90 2.05 8.18 -5.85
C PHE A 90 3.48 8.73 -5.79
N ASP A 91 3.91 9.18 -4.62
CA ASP A 91 5.28 9.62 -4.37
C ASP A 91 6.21 8.44 -4.10
N GLU A 92 5.69 7.41 -3.42
CA GLU A 92 6.43 6.21 -3.06
C GLU A 92 5.53 4.98 -3.22
N ILE A 93 6.13 3.86 -3.67
CA ILE A 93 5.49 2.54 -3.73
C ILE A 93 6.24 1.64 -2.75
N TRP A 94 5.52 1.08 -1.79
CA TRP A 94 6.03 0.14 -0.79
C TRP A 94 5.47 -1.24 -1.10
N ASP A 95 6.36 -2.16 -1.47
CA ASP A 95 6.00 -3.47 -2.01
C ASP A 95 7.18 -4.44 -1.78
N ASP A 96 6.90 -5.65 -1.30
CA ASP A 96 7.91 -6.67 -0.96
C ASP A 96 8.65 -7.24 -2.18
N ARG A 97 8.13 -7.00 -3.40
CA ARG A 97 8.67 -7.50 -4.66
C ARG A 97 9.26 -6.40 -5.53
N CYS A 98 9.12 -5.13 -5.17
CA CYS A 98 9.61 -4.04 -5.99
C CYS A 98 11.15 -3.95 -6.00
N VAL A 99 11.70 -3.66 -7.18
CA VAL A 99 13.11 -3.29 -7.35
C VAL A 99 13.15 -1.92 -7.99
N GLN A 100 13.70 -0.93 -7.28
CA GLN A 100 13.87 0.41 -7.85
C GLN A 100 14.89 0.37 -9.00
N VAL A 101 14.57 1.04 -10.09
CA VAL A 101 15.46 1.24 -11.23
C VAL A 101 15.93 2.70 -11.26
N LYS A 102 17.23 2.93 -11.46
CA LYS A 102 17.77 4.28 -11.69
C LYS A 102 17.15 4.85 -12.97
N THR A 103 16.59 6.05 -12.88
CA THR A 103 15.87 6.72 -13.96
C THR A 103 16.60 6.66 -15.29
N ASN A 104 15.93 6.15 -16.32
CA ASN A 104 16.43 6.05 -17.70
C ASN A 104 17.69 5.18 -17.90
N THR A 105 18.01 4.25 -16.99
CA THR A 105 19.21 3.41 -17.14
C THR A 105 18.95 1.90 -17.17
N GLY A 106 17.80 1.42 -16.68
CA GLY A 106 17.57 -0.02 -16.50
C GLY A 106 18.39 -0.67 -15.37
N VAL A 107 19.25 0.09 -14.67
CA VAL A 107 20.12 -0.42 -13.61
C VAL A 107 19.36 -0.41 -12.27
N PRO A 108 19.33 -1.53 -11.52
CA PRO A 108 18.70 -1.55 -10.20
C PRO A 108 19.46 -0.66 -9.21
N VAL A 109 18.72 0.01 -8.32
CA VAL A 109 19.27 0.60 -7.10
C VAL A 109 19.42 -0.53 -6.09
N ARG A 110 20.67 -0.88 -5.75
CA ARG A 110 21.03 -1.88 -4.74
C ARG A 110 21.84 -1.22 -3.64
#